data_AF-A0A8H8BVI8-F1
#
_entry.id   AF-A0A8H8BVI8-F1
#
_cell.length_a   1.000
_cell.length_b   1.000
_cell.length_c   1.000
_cell.angle_alpha   90.00
_cell.angle_beta   90.00
_cell.angle_gamma   90.00
#
_symmetry.space_group_name_H-M   'P 1'
#
loop_
_entity.id
_entity.type
_entity.pdbx_description
1 polymer ?
#
loop_
_entity_poly.entity_id
_entity_poly.type
_entity_poly.pdbx_seq_one_letter_code
_entity_poly.pdbx_strand_id
1 'polypeptide(L)'
;MNCSLCTNAKQTLSNVWDVRPFHYTEIDVMKPDAKKWRDLYEFDTPVVHISRSKLGEEDPAMSAKAIKLMHRFTADEIKAKMDVAEKKDESDAD
;
A
#
# COMPACT_ATOMS: atom_id res chain seq x y z
N MET A 1 -19.45 -3.70 4.28
CA MET A 1 -19.29 -3.65 2.81
C MET A 1 -18.41 -4.83 2.40
N ASN A 2 -18.88 -5.71 1.52
CA ASN A 2 -18.09 -6.84 1.02
C ASN A 2 -17.34 -6.40 -0.24
N CYS A 3 -16.09 -5.95 -0.08
CA CYS A 3 -15.22 -5.55 -1.19
C CYS A 3 -14.44 -6.76 -1.70
N SER A 4 -14.90 -7.40 -2.79
CA SER A 4 -14.25 -8.60 -3.35
C SER A 4 -12.82 -8.32 -3.81
N LEU A 5 -12.55 -7.13 -4.36
CA LEU A 5 -11.21 -6.70 -4.74
C LEU A 5 -10.28 -6.59 -3.52
N CYS A 6 -10.80 -6.10 -2.38
CA CYS A 6 -10.05 -6.01 -1.13
C CYS A 6 -9.69 -7.40 -0.59
N THR A 7 -10.60 -8.37 -0.68
CA THR A 7 -10.31 -9.76 -0.33
C THR A 7 -9.18 -10.33 -1.19
N ASN A 8 -9.22 -10.11 -2.50
CA ASN A 8 -8.17 -10.57 -3.40
C ASN A 8 -6.82 -9.89 -3.09
N ALA A 9 -6.83 -8.57 -2.88
CA ALA A 9 -5.65 -7.80 -2.48
C ALA A 9 -4.99 -8.37 -1.22
N LYS A 10 -5.78 -8.64 -0.17
CA LYS A 10 -5.29 -9.23 1.08
C LYS A 10 -4.69 -10.61 0.87
N GLN A 11 -5.34 -11.45 0.05
CA GLN A 11 -4.81 -12.77 -0.27
C GLN A 11 -3.47 -12.67 -1.01
N THR A 12 -3.36 -11.77 -1.99
CA THR A 12 -2.10 -11.56 -2.71
C THR A 12 -0.99 -11.06 -1.78
N LEU A 13 -1.30 -10.13 -0.88
CA LEU A 13 -0.34 -9.65 0.13
C LEU A 13 0.09 -10.77 1.07
N SER A 14 -0.83 -11.61 1.53
CA SER A 14 -0.52 -12.78 2.36
C SER A 14 0.46 -13.72 1.66
N ASN A 15 0.22 -14.02 0.37
CA ASN A 15 1.09 -14.90 -0.40
C ASN A 15 2.50 -14.32 -0.58
N VAL A 16 2.63 -12.99 -0.71
CA VAL A 16 3.93 -12.33 -0.76
C VAL A 16 4.60 -12.36 0.61
N TRP A 17 3.83 -12.17 1.68
CA TRP A 17 4.35 -12.16 3.04
C TRP A 17 4.99 -13.50 3.42
N ASP A 18 4.42 -14.62 2.96
CA ASP A 18 4.97 -15.97 3.18
C ASP A 18 6.38 -16.15 2.61
N VAL A 19 6.74 -15.42 1.53
CA VAL A 19 8.07 -15.50 0.89
C VAL A 19 8.98 -14.33 1.25
N ARG A 20 8.42 -13.17 1.60
CA ARG A 20 9.13 -11.95 1.94
C ARG A 20 8.33 -11.22 3.02
N PRO A 21 8.58 -11.49 4.31
CA PRO A 21 7.85 -10.84 5.39
C PRO A 21 8.01 -9.32 5.38
N PHE A 22 6.93 -8.61 5.66
CA PHE A 22 6.89 -7.16 5.76
C PHE A 22 5.95 -6.71 6.87
N HIS A 23 6.08 -5.44 7.27
CA HIS A 23 5.12 -4.81 8.17
C HIS A 23 3.85 -4.45 7.39
N TYR A 24 2.69 -4.84 7.91
CA TYR A 24 1.40 -4.61 7.27
C TYR A 24 0.51 -3.78 8.20
N THR A 25 -0.01 -2.67 7.65
CA THR A 25 -1.03 -1.84 8.30
C THR A 25 -2.23 -1.72 7.37
N GLU A 26 -3.42 -1.92 7.91
CA GLU A 26 -4.68 -1.82 7.18
C GLU A 26 -5.46 -0.59 7.61
N ILE A 27 -5.89 0.22 6.64
CA ILE A 27 -6.74 1.38 6.86
C ILE A 27 -8.08 1.13 6.18
N ASP A 28 -9.13 1.04 6.97
CA ASP A 28 -10.51 1.02 6.46
C ASP A 28 -10.95 2.45 6.17
N VAL A 29 -10.86 2.85 4.90
CA VAL A 29 -11.21 4.20 4.44
C VAL A 29 -12.69 4.54 4.63
N MET A 30 -13.55 3.54 4.88
CA MET A 30 -14.97 3.79 5.11
C MET A 30 -15.28 4.18 6.55
N LYS A 31 -14.32 4.06 7.48
CA LYS A 31 -14.48 4.50 8.87
C LYS A 31 -14.53 6.04 8.95
N PRO A 32 -15.34 6.61 9.85
CA PRO A 32 -15.45 8.06 10.03
C PRO A 32 -14.10 8.76 10.29
N ASP A 33 -13.23 8.11 11.07
CA ASP A 33 -11.92 8.66 11.46
C ASP A 33 -10.89 8.64 10.32
N ALA A 34 -11.17 7.91 9.23
CA ALA A 34 -10.31 7.80 8.06
C ALA A 34 -10.66 8.83 6.98
N LYS A 35 -11.35 9.94 7.30
CA LYS A 35 -11.84 10.93 6.33
C LYS A 35 -10.78 11.35 5.30
N LYS A 36 -9.55 11.64 5.74
CA LYS A 36 -8.45 12.03 4.83
C LYS A 36 -8.10 10.96 3.80
N TRP A 37 -8.17 9.68 4.18
CA TRP A 37 -7.95 8.55 3.27
C TRP A 37 -9.17 8.25 2.41
N ARG A 38 -10.38 8.44 2.97
CA ARG A 38 -11.64 8.31 2.25
C ARG A 38 -11.72 9.28 1.08
N ASP A 39 -11.43 10.56 1.33
CA ASP A 39 -11.46 11.61 0.32
C ASP A 39 -10.50 11.33 -0.85
N LEU A 40 -9.48 10.47 -0.65
CA LEU A 40 -8.55 10.04 -1.69
C LEU A 40 -8.97 8.77 -2.42
N TYR A 41 -9.55 7.79 -1.71
CA TYR A 41 -9.61 6.40 -2.18
C TYR A 41 -10.95 5.70 -2.04
N GLU A 42 -12.02 6.39 -1.63
CA GLU A 42 -13.35 5.77 -1.47
C GLU A 42 -13.85 5.08 -2.75
N PHE A 43 -13.42 5.55 -3.92
CA PHE A 43 -13.80 4.98 -5.22
C PHE A 43 -12.73 4.08 -5.86
N ASP A 44 -11.49 4.11 -5.35
CA ASP A 44 -10.35 3.40 -5.94
C ASP A 44 -9.87 2.19 -5.11
N THR A 45 -10.56 1.89 -4.00
CA THR A 45 -10.21 0.79 -3.11
C THR A 45 -10.30 -0.57 -3.85
N PRO A 46 -9.29 -1.46 -3.74
CA PRO A 46 -8.11 -1.39 -2.88
C PRO A 46 -6.94 -0.61 -3.48
N VAL A 47 -6.23 0.09 -2.59
CA VAL A 47 -4.96 0.77 -2.87
C VAL A 47 -3.92 0.27 -1.87
N VAL A 48 -2.75 -0.10 -2.36
CA VAL A 48 -1.62 -0.57 -1.52
C VAL A 48 -0.49 0.44 -1.64
N HIS A 49 -0.10 1.04 -0.53
CA HIS A 49 1.11 1.83 -0.40
C HIS A 49 2.28 0.92 0.01
N ILE A 50 3.45 1.14 -0.58
CA ILE A 50 4.67 0.40 -0.29
C ILE A 50 5.77 1.40 0.05
N SER A 51 6.26 1.34 1.28
CA SER A 51 7.33 2.17 1.80
C SER A 51 8.27 1.37 2.68
N ARG A 52 9.45 1.90 2.97
CA ARG A 52 10.39 1.28 3.91
C ARG A 52 9.83 1.38 5.33
N SER A 53 9.89 0.29 6.10
CA SER A 53 9.39 0.24 7.48
C SER A 53 9.98 1.29 8.44
N LYS A 54 11.11 1.92 8.08
CA LYS A 54 11.75 2.98 8.87
C LYS A 54 11.09 4.35 8.71
N LEU A 55 10.27 4.56 7.68
CA LEU A 55 9.63 5.85 7.39
C LEU A 55 8.41 6.14 8.27
N GLY A 56 7.98 5.18 9.10
CA GLY A 56 6.85 5.35 10.01
C GLY A 56 5.50 5.12 9.32
N GLU A 57 4.44 5.67 9.92
CA GLU A 57 3.09 5.60 9.37
C GLU A 57 2.95 6.50 8.13
N GLU A 58 2.15 6.05 7.17
CA GLU A 58 1.89 6.79 5.94
C GLU A 58 1.08 8.07 6.19
N ASP A 59 1.47 9.17 5.54
CA ASP A 59 0.72 10.43 5.55
C ASP A 59 -0.15 10.55 4.28
N PRO A 60 -1.48 10.69 4.40
CA PRO A 60 -2.34 10.92 3.24
C PRO A 60 -1.93 12.15 2.40
N ALA A 61 -1.31 13.18 2.99
CA ALA A 61 -0.82 14.34 2.25
C ALA A 61 0.34 14.01 1.28
N MET A 62 1.12 12.98 1.59
CA MET A 62 2.27 12.53 0.79
C MET A 62 1.92 11.41 -0.21
N SER A 63 0.65 11.00 -0.23
CA SER A 63 0.11 9.92 -1.04
C SER A 63 0.39 10.06 -2.55
N ALA A 64 0.53 11.29 -3.08
CA ALA A 64 0.87 11.52 -4.48
C ALA A 64 2.30 11.08 -4.83
N LYS A 65 3.22 11.08 -3.87
CA LYS A 65 4.63 10.69 -4.03
C LYS A 65 4.91 9.25 -3.59
N ALA A 66 3.93 8.61 -2.96
CA ALA A 66 4.01 7.23 -2.47
C ALA A 66 4.09 6.24 -3.63
N ILE A 67 4.85 5.16 -3.43
CA ILE A 67 4.85 4.03 -4.35
C ILE A 67 3.58 3.23 -4.06
N LYS A 68 2.64 3.20 -5.01
CA LYS A 68 1.34 2.56 -4.81
C LYS A 68 0.89 1.71 -5.99
N LEU A 69 0.07 0.72 -5.68
CA LEU A 69 -0.66 -0.13 -6.61
C LEU A 69 -2.16 0.07 -6.36
N MET A 70 -2.96 0.11 -7.43
CA MET A 70 -4.40 0.41 -7.35
C MET A 70 -5.21 -0.64 -8.11
N HIS A 71 -6.43 -0.89 -7.65
CA HIS A 71 -7.40 -1.83 -8.23
C HIS A 71 -6.98 -3.31 -8.19
N ARG A 72 -6.06 -3.70 -9.07
CA ARG A 72 -5.62 -5.09 -9.25
C ARG A 72 -4.11 -5.11 -9.42
N PHE A 73 -3.49 -6.07 -8.75
CA PHE A 73 -2.06 -6.26 -8.75
C PHE A 73 -1.74 -7.72 -8.44
N THR A 74 -0.56 -8.14 -8.86
CA THR A 74 -0.03 -9.48 -8.67
C THR A 74 1.06 -9.49 -7.60
N ALA A 75 1.41 -10.69 -7.13
CA ALA A 75 2.51 -10.87 -6.18
C ALA A 75 3.85 -10.35 -6.73
N ASP A 76 4.09 -10.52 -8.04
CA ASP A 76 5.32 -10.05 -8.69
C ASP A 76 5.37 -8.52 -8.78
N GLU A 77 4.23 -7.87 -9.06
CA GLU A 77 4.14 -6.41 -9.05
C GLU A 77 4.41 -5.84 -7.65
N ILE A 78 3.87 -6.45 -6.59
CA ILE A 78 4.16 -6.04 -5.21
C ILE A 78 5.66 -6.15 -4.93
N LYS A 79 6.28 -7.31 -5.23
CA LYS A 79 7.72 -7.51 -5.01
C LYS A 79 8.56 -6.49 -5.79
N ALA A 80 8.23 -6.25 -7.06
CA ALA A 80 8.93 -5.27 -7.87
C ALA A 80 8.82 -3.86 -7.28
N LYS A 81 7.66 -3.47 -6.75
CA LYS A 81 7.50 -2.17 -6.07
C LYS A 81 8.24 -2.10 -4.74
N MET A 82 8.33 -3.21 -3.99
CA MET A 82 9.18 -3.28 -2.79
C MET A 82 10.65 -3.06 -3.14
N ASP A 83 11.14 -3.64 -4.25
CA ASP A 83 12.52 -3.42 -4.71
C ASP A 83 12.76 -1.96 -5.11
N VAL A 84 11.77 -1.29 -5.72
CA VAL A 84 11.84 0.14 -6.02
C VAL A 84 11.85 0.98 -4.74
N ALA A 85 11.01 0.65 -3.76
CA ALA A 85 10.95 1.35 -2.47
C ALA A 85 12.27 1.23 -1.69
N GLU A 86 12.96 0.10 -1.82
CA GLU A 86 14.29 -0.08 -1.25
C GLU A 86 15.37 0.71 -2.00
N LYS A 87 15.29 0.84 -3.33
CA LYS A 87 16.30 1.57 -4.11
C LYS A 87 16.15 3.10 -4.08
N LYS A 88 14.92 3.61 -4.02
CA LYS A 88 14.65 5.06 -4.16
C LYS A 88 15.33 5.92 -3.08
N ASP A 89 15.49 5.38 -1.89
CA ASP A 89 16.12 6.05 -0.74
C ASP A 89 17.64 6.26 -0.89
N GLU A 90 18.31 5.51 -1.79
CA GLU A 90 19.72 5.76 -2.15
C GLU A 90 19.90 7.01 -3.04
N SER A 91 18.81 7.56 -3.58
CA SER A 91 18.83 8.68 -4.55
C SER A 91 18.31 10.00 -3.99
N ASP A 92 17.62 10.01 -2.85
CA ASP A 92 17.08 11.21 -2.16
C ASP A 92 17.97 11.64 -0.97
N ALA A 93 19.18 11.06 -0.84
CA ALA A 93 20.18 11.38 0.20
C ALA A 93 21.37 12.23 -0.30
N ASP A 94 21.22 12.91 -1.45
CA ASP A 94 22.17 13.90 -1.99
C ASP A 94 21.56 15.32 -1.99
#